data_AF-A0A1V6FWV7-F1
#
_entry.id   AF-A0A1V6FWV7-F1
#
_cell.length_a   1.000
_cell.length_b   1.000
_cell.length_c   1.000
_cell.angle_alpha   90.00
_cell.angle_beta   90.00
_cell.angle_gamma   90.00
#
_symmetry.space_group_name_H-M   'P 1'
#
loop_
_entity.id
_entity.type
_entity.pdbx_description
1 polymer ?
#
loop_
_entity_poly.entity_id
_entity_poly.type
_entity_poly.pdbx_seq_one_letter_code
_entity_poly.pdbx_strand_id
1 'polypeptide(L)'
;MSSSKPPKTGERAADVPGLQTLLAVPLGGRRDAVAKDVRRRAPQFSAIPAHDLADALDVPEHWRPGSEWSFTRYVPIVSVEEHARYNSPASELVYLIEEAVSAERFQQLLKHSESLDESDDPSFAFLTKGERSRLEDAIAEKQMEANESNGMNCIARCSVESDSGAVLEFEGDVEDDGACINLRTPYDKRAKRFTDLSRCLTSGW
;
A
#
# COMPACT_ATOMS: atom_id res chain seq x y z
N MET A 1 3.12 36.80 -5.43
CA MET A 1 4.14 36.34 -6.40
C MET A 1 4.83 35.17 -5.75
N SER A 2 4.77 33.90 -6.16
CA SER A 2 4.33 33.26 -7.41
C SER A 2 3.44 32.05 -7.08
N SER A 3 2.35 31.91 -7.83
CA SER A 3 1.52 30.71 -7.85
C SER A 3 2.19 29.73 -8.81
N SER A 4 2.76 28.65 -8.29
CA SER A 4 3.30 27.56 -9.10
C SER A 4 2.17 26.58 -9.41
N LYS A 5 1.59 26.70 -10.61
CA LYS A 5 0.76 25.64 -11.18
C LYS A 5 1.62 24.38 -11.39
N PRO A 6 1.08 23.17 -11.19
CA PRO A 6 1.77 21.94 -11.55
C PRO A 6 2.01 21.89 -13.07
N PRO A 7 2.99 21.11 -13.54
CA PRO A 7 3.32 21.07 -14.96
C PRO A 7 2.11 20.59 -15.75
N LYS A 8 1.76 21.34 -16.80
CA LYS A 8 0.89 20.84 -17.85
C LYS A 8 1.60 19.66 -18.52
N THR A 9 1.21 18.44 -18.17
CA THR A 9 1.42 17.27 -19.01
C THR A 9 0.49 17.37 -20.23
N GLY A 10 0.87 18.27 -21.15
CA GLY A 10 0.47 18.15 -22.54
C GLY A 10 1.14 16.92 -23.13
N GLU A 11 0.39 16.17 -23.94
CA GLU A 11 0.79 14.98 -24.70
C GLU A 11 0.69 13.61 -23.97
N ARG A 12 -0.55 13.13 -23.72
CA ARG A 12 -0.93 11.71 -23.97
C ARG A 12 -2.41 11.32 -23.77
N ALA A 13 -3.31 12.23 -23.38
CA ALA A 13 -4.72 11.89 -23.14
C ALA A 13 -5.60 11.78 -24.42
N ALA A 14 -5.16 12.31 -25.56
CA ALA A 14 -6.06 12.55 -26.70
C ALA A 14 -6.51 11.28 -27.45
N ASP A 15 -5.73 10.19 -27.43
CA ASP A 15 -5.93 9.05 -28.36
C ASP A 15 -6.22 7.71 -27.67
N VAL A 16 -6.93 7.71 -26.54
CA VAL A 16 -7.50 6.45 -25.99
C VAL A 16 -8.97 6.36 -26.43
N PRO A 17 -9.34 5.50 -27.40
CA PRO A 17 -10.72 5.37 -27.87
C PRO A 17 -11.73 5.08 -26.75
N GLY A 18 -11.29 4.35 -25.71
CA GLY A 18 -12.08 4.07 -24.52
C GLY A 18 -12.48 5.33 -23.75
N LEU A 19 -11.55 6.28 -23.57
CA LEU A 19 -11.81 7.52 -22.84
C LEU A 19 -12.81 8.40 -23.60
N GLN A 20 -12.63 8.58 -24.90
CA GLN A 20 -13.59 9.35 -25.72
C GLN A 20 -14.99 8.73 -25.68
N THR A 21 -15.07 7.39 -25.76
CA THR A 21 -16.34 6.67 -25.66
C THR A 21 -17.01 6.88 -24.30
N LEU A 22 -16.23 6.89 -23.21
CA LEU A 22 -16.75 7.13 -21.87
C LEU A 22 -17.20 8.59 -21.69
N LEU A 23 -16.42 9.55 -22.18
CA LEU A 23 -16.73 10.98 -22.07
C LEU A 23 -17.98 11.38 -22.87
N ALA A 24 -18.32 10.65 -23.94
CA ALA A 24 -19.56 10.80 -24.69
C ALA A 24 -20.82 10.37 -23.89
N VAL A 25 -20.65 9.60 -22.82
CA VAL A 25 -21.73 9.28 -21.88
C VAL A 25 -21.90 10.45 -20.89
N PRO A 26 -23.14 10.90 -20.59
CA PRO A 26 -23.38 11.90 -19.54
C PRO A 26 -22.79 11.46 -18.20
N LEU A 27 -22.33 12.41 -17.39
CA LEU A 27 -21.58 12.13 -16.16
C LEU A 27 -22.23 11.07 -15.26
N GLY A 28 -23.54 11.20 -14.97
CA GLY A 28 -24.28 10.22 -14.15
C GLY A 28 -24.26 8.78 -14.70
N GLY A 29 -24.23 8.63 -16.03
CA GLY A 29 -24.17 7.32 -16.69
C GLY A 29 -22.77 6.72 -16.82
N ARG A 30 -21.70 7.47 -16.58
CA ARG A 30 -20.31 6.98 -16.76
C ARG A 30 -19.95 5.90 -15.76
N ARG A 31 -20.31 6.12 -14.48
CA ARG A 31 -20.08 5.14 -13.41
C ARG A 31 -20.84 3.84 -13.68
N ASP A 32 -22.08 3.91 -14.17
CA ASP A 32 -22.85 2.74 -14.58
C ASP A 32 -22.21 1.98 -15.75
N ALA A 33 -21.69 2.71 -16.74
CA ALA A 33 -21.00 2.13 -17.88
C ALA A 33 -19.75 1.34 -17.44
N VAL A 34 -18.92 1.94 -16.58
CA VAL A 34 -17.72 1.30 -16.02
C VAL A 34 -18.10 0.12 -15.12
N ALA A 35 -19.08 0.27 -14.22
CA ALA A 35 -19.54 -0.82 -13.36
C ALA A 35 -20.02 -2.02 -14.18
N LYS A 36 -20.76 -1.76 -15.26
CA LYS A 36 -21.21 -2.80 -16.21
C LYS A 36 -20.03 -3.47 -16.92
N ASP A 37 -19.04 -2.70 -17.39
CA ASP A 37 -17.84 -3.21 -18.06
C ASP A 37 -17.02 -4.12 -17.12
N VAL A 38 -16.74 -3.63 -15.90
CA VAL A 38 -16.06 -4.37 -14.83
C VAL A 38 -16.78 -5.69 -14.53
N ARG A 39 -18.09 -5.64 -14.27
CA ARG A 39 -18.93 -6.81 -13.94
C ARG A 39 -18.99 -7.82 -15.08
N ARG A 40 -19.11 -7.35 -16.32
CA ARG A 40 -19.20 -8.22 -17.51
C ARG A 40 -17.83 -8.72 -18.00
N ARG A 41 -16.74 -8.29 -17.37
CA ARG A 41 -15.36 -8.57 -17.82
C ARG A 41 -15.11 -8.11 -19.25
N ALA A 42 -15.82 -7.07 -19.67
CA ALA A 42 -15.48 -6.39 -20.90
C ALA A 42 -14.26 -5.48 -20.63
N PRO A 43 -13.37 -5.27 -21.62
CA PRO A 43 -12.18 -4.45 -21.44
C PRO A 43 -12.35 -3.03 -21.99
N GLN A 44 -13.58 -2.57 -22.25
CA GLN A 44 -13.84 -1.36 -23.05
C GLN A 44 -13.17 -0.10 -22.48
N PHE A 45 -13.16 0.03 -21.15
CA PHE A 45 -12.55 1.18 -20.47
C PHE A 45 -11.31 0.79 -19.64
N SER A 46 -10.90 -0.47 -19.66
CA SER A 46 -9.80 -0.98 -18.82
C SER A 46 -8.41 -0.47 -19.21
N ALA A 47 -8.26 0.06 -20.43
CA ALA A 47 -7.00 0.63 -20.93
C ALA A 47 -6.90 2.15 -20.73
N ILE A 48 -7.94 2.80 -20.16
CA ILE A 48 -7.87 4.21 -19.81
C ILE A 48 -6.87 4.36 -18.65
N PRO A 49 -5.93 5.31 -18.70
CA PRO A 49 -5.04 5.61 -17.58
C PRO A 49 -5.83 5.88 -16.29
N ALA A 50 -5.35 5.40 -15.15
CA ALA A 50 -6.13 5.35 -13.92
C ALA A 50 -6.65 6.73 -13.47
N HIS A 51 -5.80 7.76 -13.51
CA HIS A 51 -6.22 9.12 -13.17
C HIS A 51 -7.18 9.72 -14.21
N ASP A 52 -7.00 9.46 -15.51
CA ASP A 52 -7.96 9.91 -16.53
C ASP A 52 -9.33 9.24 -16.35
N LEU A 53 -9.35 7.96 -15.93
CA LEU A 53 -10.58 7.24 -15.60
C LEU A 53 -11.23 7.83 -14.34
N ALA A 54 -10.44 8.15 -13.32
CA ALA A 54 -10.92 8.77 -12.09
C ALA A 54 -11.51 10.17 -12.36
N ASP A 55 -10.84 10.99 -13.16
CA ASP A 55 -11.33 12.30 -13.64
C ASP A 55 -12.65 12.13 -14.41
N ALA A 56 -12.72 11.17 -15.35
CA ALA A 56 -13.92 10.92 -16.13
C ALA A 56 -15.13 10.49 -15.28
N LEU A 57 -14.86 9.85 -14.14
CA LEU A 57 -15.84 9.35 -13.18
C LEU A 57 -16.11 10.30 -12.01
N ASP A 58 -15.52 11.50 -12.03
CA ASP A 58 -15.66 12.52 -10.98
C ASP A 58 -15.29 11.95 -9.61
N VAL A 59 -14.13 11.28 -9.55
CA VAL A 59 -13.54 10.84 -8.28
C VAL A 59 -12.82 12.04 -7.67
N PRO A 60 -13.15 12.44 -6.44
CA PRO A 60 -12.55 13.62 -5.82
C PRO A 60 -11.07 13.38 -5.49
N GLU A 61 -10.27 14.43 -5.67
CA GLU A 61 -8.90 14.51 -5.12
C GLU A 61 -7.97 13.34 -5.51
N HIS A 62 -8.21 12.62 -6.61
CA HIS A 62 -7.48 11.38 -6.93
C HIS A 62 -5.98 11.56 -7.22
N TRP A 63 -5.52 12.78 -7.48
CA TRP A 63 -4.09 13.11 -7.59
C TRP A 63 -3.43 13.36 -6.23
N ARG A 64 -4.20 13.84 -5.25
CA ARG A 64 -3.77 14.19 -3.90
C ARG A 64 -4.90 13.86 -2.92
N PRO A 65 -5.10 12.58 -2.57
CA PRO A 65 -6.23 12.12 -1.76
C PRO A 65 -6.41 12.98 -0.51
N GLY A 66 -7.64 13.41 -0.26
CA GLY A 66 -8.01 14.22 0.90
C GLY A 66 -9.10 13.55 1.73
N SER A 67 -10.02 14.35 2.29
CA SER A 67 -10.95 13.90 3.34
C SER A 67 -11.97 12.84 2.91
N GLU A 68 -12.19 12.66 1.61
CA GLU A 68 -13.11 11.64 1.07
C GLU A 68 -12.44 10.26 0.90
N TRP A 69 -11.16 10.17 1.24
CA TRP A 69 -10.37 8.95 1.18
C TRP A 69 -10.09 8.44 2.60
N SER A 70 -10.06 7.12 2.73
CA SER A 70 -9.60 6.43 3.93
C SER A 70 -8.13 6.07 3.78
N PHE A 71 -7.31 6.38 4.78
CA PHE A 71 -5.88 6.14 4.73
C PHE A 71 -5.51 4.94 5.59
N THR A 72 -4.57 4.14 5.10
CA THR A 72 -4.03 3.01 5.85
C THR A 72 -2.53 2.95 5.61
N ARG A 73 -1.75 3.18 6.66
CA ARG A 73 -0.36 2.76 6.70
C ARG A 73 -0.30 1.26 6.92
N TYR A 74 0.69 0.65 6.31
CA TYR A 74 0.92 -0.77 6.48
C TYR A 74 2.41 -1.10 6.48
N VAL A 75 2.74 -2.17 7.21
CA VAL A 75 4.05 -2.80 7.21
C VAL A 75 3.84 -4.29 6.97
N PRO A 76 4.38 -4.85 5.88
CA PRO A 76 4.39 -6.30 5.69
C PRO A 76 5.12 -6.99 6.83
N ILE A 77 4.47 -8.00 7.44
CA ILE A 77 5.10 -8.83 8.46
C ILE A 77 5.98 -9.86 7.74
N VAL A 78 7.28 -9.61 7.76
CA VAL A 78 8.32 -10.47 7.18
C VAL A 78 8.90 -11.42 8.23
N SER A 79 9.54 -12.50 7.77
CA SER A 79 10.29 -13.37 8.69
C SER A 79 11.52 -12.66 9.26
N VAL A 80 11.95 -13.06 10.46
CA VAL A 80 13.18 -12.52 11.08
C VAL A 80 14.39 -12.69 10.16
N GLU A 81 14.53 -13.84 9.51
CA GLU A 81 15.63 -14.12 8.57
C GLU A 81 15.57 -13.21 7.34
N GLU A 82 14.38 -13.01 6.77
CA GLU A 82 14.23 -12.08 5.64
C GLU A 82 14.60 -10.65 6.03
N HIS A 83 14.19 -10.18 7.20
CA HIS A 83 14.59 -8.87 7.70
C HIS A 83 16.12 -8.78 7.90
N ALA A 84 16.71 -9.78 8.55
CA ALA A 84 18.14 -9.81 8.88
C ALA A 84 19.06 -9.90 7.65
N ARG A 85 18.60 -10.44 6.52
CA ARG A 85 19.37 -10.42 5.25
C ARG A 85 19.63 -9.02 4.72
N TYR A 86 18.77 -8.06 5.03
CA TYR A 86 18.86 -6.69 4.51
C TYR A 86 19.21 -5.66 5.58
N ASN A 87 19.26 -6.06 6.85
CA ASN A 87 19.48 -5.16 7.98
C ASN A 87 20.57 -5.74 8.89
N SER A 88 21.64 -4.98 9.08
CA SER A 88 22.77 -5.35 9.94
C SER A 88 22.93 -4.35 11.09
N PRO A 89 23.38 -4.79 12.28
CA PRO A 89 23.75 -6.17 12.62
C PRO A 89 22.52 -7.06 12.86
N ALA A 90 22.59 -8.34 12.47
CA ALA A 90 21.52 -9.31 12.71
C ALA A 90 21.44 -9.69 14.19
N SER A 91 22.59 -9.69 14.88
CA SER A 91 22.69 -10.01 16.31
C SER A 91 21.87 -9.08 17.19
N GLU A 92 21.70 -7.82 16.78
CA GLU A 92 20.95 -6.78 17.49
C GLU A 92 19.44 -7.03 17.54
N LEU A 93 18.89 -7.88 16.67
CA LEU A 93 17.45 -8.12 16.62
C LEU A 93 16.92 -8.71 17.94
N VAL A 94 17.72 -9.49 18.66
CA VAL A 94 17.27 -10.12 19.92
C VAL A 94 16.95 -9.10 21.01
N TYR A 95 17.51 -7.89 20.97
CA TYR A 95 17.21 -6.82 21.93
C TYR A 95 15.76 -6.33 21.82
N LEU A 96 15.12 -6.48 20.66
CA LEU A 96 13.71 -6.09 20.47
C LEU A 96 12.74 -6.89 21.35
N ILE A 97 13.18 -8.04 21.87
CA ILE A 97 12.37 -8.90 22.74
C ILE A 97 12.98 -9.08 24.14
N GLU A 98 13.94 -8.25 24.54
CA GLU A 98 14.61 -8.32 25.85
C GLU A 98 13.59 -8.35 27.00
N GLU A 99 12.63 -7.43 27.00
CA GLU A 99 11.60 -7.32 28.05
C GLU A 99 10.55 -8.44 27.97
N ALA A 100 10.50 -9.18 26.86
CA ALA A 100 9.53 -10.23 26.61
C ALA A 100 10.00 -11.62 27.09
N VAL A 101 11.26 -11.76 27.49
CA VAL A 101 11.87 -13.02 27.94
C VAL A 101 12.49 -12.88 29.34
N SER A 102 12.85 -13.99 29.98
CA SER A 102 13.60 -13.91 31.24
C SER A 102 15.03 -13.43 31.00
N ALA A 103 15.68 -12.86 32.02
CA ALA A 103 17.07 -12.43 31.92
C ALA A 103 18.02 -13.58 31.53
N GLU A 104 17.81 -14.78 32.07
CA GLU A 104 18.59 -15.96 31.72
C GLU A 104 18.37 -16.38 30.27
N ARG A 105 17.13 -16.32 29.79
CA ARG A 105 16.81 -16.61 28.40
C ARG A 105 17.42 -15.57 27.48
N PHE A 106 17.38 -14.29 27.83
CA PHE A 106 17.98 -13.21 27.06
C PHE A 106 19.49 -13.40 26.88
N GLN A 107 20.21 -13.76 27.95
CA GLN A 107 21.65 -14.06 27.87
C GLN A 107 21.95 -15.23 26.92
N GLN A 108 21.08 -16.23 26.85
CA GLN A 108 21.21 -17.30 25.84
C GLN A 108 20.99 -16.79 24.42
N LEU A 109 20.01 -15.91 24.22
CA LEU A 109 19.73 -15.32 22.91
C LEU A 109 20.91 -14.50 22.40
N LEU A 110 21.51 -13.66 23.25
CA LEU A 110 22.72 -12.90 22.93
C LEU A 110 23.85 -13.83 22.45
N LYS A 111 24.15 -14.86 23.24
CA LYS A 111 25.21 -15.82 22.88
C LYS A 111 24.92 -16.54 21.56
N HIS A 112 23.67 -16.89 21.30
CA HIS A 112 23.28 -17.55 20.05
C HIS A 112 23.26 -16.60 18.85
N SER A 113 23.13 -15.29 19.08
CA SER A 113 23.07 -14.29 18.02
C SER A 113 24.44 -13.73 17.61
N GLU A 114 25.48 -13.89 18.43
CA GLU A 114 26.86 -13.41 18.17
C GLU A 114 27.39 -13.74 16.77
N SER A 115 27.18 -14.97 16.29
CA SER A 115 27.71 -15.40 14.98
C SER A 115 26.85 -14.99 13.79
N LEU A 116 25.71 -14.33 14.01
CA LEU A 116 24.79 -13.99 12.93
C LEU A 116 25.30 -12.85 12.05
N ASP A 117 26.11 -11.94 12.61
CA ASP A 117 26.61 -10.76 11.90
C ASP A 117 27.62 -11.10 10.80
N GLU A 118 28.25 -12.27 10.90
CA GLU A 118 29.19 -12.78 9.90
C GLU A 118 28.52 -13.66 8.83
N SER A 119 27.20 -13.89 8.93
CA SER A 119 26.45 -14.76 8.03
C SER A 119 25.69 -13.98 6.97
N ASP A 120 25.85 -14.36 5.70
CA ASP A 120 25.03 -13.84 4.59
C ASP A 120 23.57 -14.34 4.65
N ASP A 121 23.32 -15.45 5.36
CA ASP A 121 21.99 -16.02 5.60
C ASP A 121 21.81 -16.31 7.10
N PRO A 122 21.57 -15.28 7.94
CA PRO A 122 21.46 -15.43 9.38
C PRO A 122 20.25 -16.29 9.73
N SER A 123 20.43 -17.28 10.61
CA SER A 123 19.37 -18.21 11.01
C SER A 123 19.00 -18.06 12.47
N PHE A 124 17.72 -17.80 12.74
CA PHE A 124 17.19 -17.66 14.09
C PHE A 124 16.52 -18.96 14.58
N ALA A 125 17.04 -20.12 14.18
CA ALA A 125 16.49 -21.44 14.54
C ALA A 125 16.50 -21.72 16.06
N PHE A 126 17.29 -20.97 16.83
CA PHE A 126 17.32 -21.06 18.30
C PHE A 126 16.13 -20.38 19.00
N LEU A 127 15.31 -19.61 18.26
CA LEU A 127 14.09 -19.01 18.78
C LEU A 127 12.98 -20.05 18.90
N THR A 128 12.23 -19.98 19.99
CA THR A 128 10.93 -20.65 20.09
C THR A 128 9.92 -19.97 19.14
N LYS A 129 8.81 -20.66 18.86
CA LYS A 129 7.72 -20.08 18.04
C LYS A 129 7.18 -18.77 18.63
N GLY A 130 7.07 -18.69 19.96
CA GLY A 130 6.57 -17.50 20.65
C GLY A 130 7.55 -16.32 20.55
N GLU A 131 8.84 -16.57 20.78
CA GLU A 131 9.89 -15.54 20.65
C GLU A 131 9.99 -15.04 19.21
N ARG A 132 9.93 -15.95 18.24
CA ARG A 132 9.93 -15.61 16.81
C ARG A 132 8.77 -14.70 16.44
N SER A 133 7.53 -15.07 16.82
CA SER A 133 6.36 -14.24 16.54
C SER A 133 6.52 -12.85 17.14
N ARG A 134 6.95 -12.76 18.41
CA ARG A 134 7.17 -11.46 19.08
C ARG A 134 8.23 -10.63 18.41
N LEU A 135 9.29 -11.26 17.91
CA LEU A 135 10.36 -10.56 17.22
C LEU A 135 9.90 -10.04 15.85
N GLU A 136 9.15 -10.84 15.08
CA GLU A 136 8.55 -10.41 13.81
C GLU A 136 7.55 -9.26 14.02
N ASP A 137 6.75 -9.33 15.09
CA ASP A 137 5.83 -8.25 15.49
C ASP A 137 6.59 -6.98 15.88
N ALA A 138 7.63 -7.08 16.72
CA ALA A 138 8.44 -5.93 17.15
C ALA A 138 9.20 -5.28 15.98
N ILE A 139 9.68 -6.08 15.01
CA ILE A 139 10.26 -5.57 13.76
C ILE A 139 9.21 -4.77 12.99
N ALA A 140 7.99 -5.30 12.85
CA ALA A 140 6.92 -4.63 12.13
C ALA A 140 6.48 -3.33 12.82
N GLU A 141 6.40 -3.32 14.16
CA GLU A 141 6.09 -2.13 14.97
C GLU A 141 7.13 -1.03 14.78
N LYS A 142 8.43 -1.37 14.92
CA LYS A 142 9.51 -0.40 14.72
C LYS A 142 9.54 0.18 13.31
N GLN A 143 9.24 -0.65 12.30
CA GLN A 143 9.10 -0.17 10.92
C GLN A 143 7.84 0.70 10.74
N MET A 144 6.75 0.42 11.47
CA MET A 144 5.54 1.25 11.42
C MET A 144 5.83 2.64 11.98
N GLU A 145 6.52 2.75 13.10
CA GLU A 145 6.95 4.05 13.67
C GLU A 145 7.82 4.84 12.68
N ALA A 146 8.73 4.16 11.97
CA ALA A 146 9.54 4.78 10.92
C ALA A 146 8.70 5.23 9.71
N ASN A 147 7.71 4.44 9.31
CA ASN A 147 6.80 4.80 8.22
C ASN A 147 5.90 5.98 8.61
N GLU A 148 5.39 6.00 9.84
CA GLU A 148 4.55 7.08 10.36
C GLU A 148 5.31 8.40 10.45
N SER A 149 6.57 8.36 10.92
CA SER A 149 7.42 9.55 11.02
C SER A 149 7.84 10.14 9.67
N ASN A 150 8.01 9.30 8.64
CA ASN A 150 8.47 9.73 7.32
C ASN A 150 7.38 9.76 6.24
N GLY A 151 6.11 9.50 6.60
CA GLY A 151 4.98 9.54 5.66
C GLY A 151 4.96 8.41 4.61
N MET A 152 5.63 7.28 4.88
CA MET A 152 5.82 6.19 3.92
C MET A 152 4.76 5.08 4.04
N ASN A 153 4.66 4.24 3.00
CA ASN A 153 3.82 3.03 2.94
C ASN A 153 2.36 3.29 3.31
N CYS A 154 1.77 4.32 2.70
CA CYS A 154 0.38 4.68 2.87
C CYS A 154 -0.41 4.29 1.62
N ILE A 155 -1.54 3.60 1.82
CA ILE A 155 -2.56 3.49 0.79
C ILE A 155 -3.75 4.39 1.15
N ALA A 156 -4.36 4.97 0.12
CA ALA A 156 -5.64 5.66 0.23
C ALA A 156 -6.70 4.87 -0.53
N ARG A 157 -7.88 4.66 0.06
CA ARG A 157 -9.03 4.03 -0.60
C ARG A 157 -10.23 4.95 -0.58
N CYS A 158 -10.90 5.06 -1.72
CA CYS A 158 -12.22 5.69 -1.82
C CYS A 158 -13.16 4.82 -2.65
N SER A 159 -14.44 5.15 -2.58
CA SER A 159 -15.43 4.58 -3.46
C SER A 159 -16.33 5.67 -4.02
N VAL A 160 -16.82 5.45 -5.23
CA VAL A 160 -17.87 6.27 -5.84
C VAL A 160 -19.04 5.38 -6.21
N GLU A 161 -20.23 5.87 -5.92
CA GLU A 161 -21.48 5.18 -6.25
C GLU A 161 -22.02 5.70 -7.58
N SER A 162 -22.58 4.80 -8.38
CA SER A 162 -23.29 5.11 -9.61
C SER A 162 -24.78 5.35 -9.35
N ASP A 163 -25.50 5.93 -10.32
CA ASP A 163 -26.95 6.18 -10.19
C ASP A 163 -27.75 4.88 -10.00
N SER A 164 -27.23 3.74 -10.46
CA SER A 164 -27.84 2.41 -10.25
C SER A 164 -27.48 1.75 -8.92
N GLY A 165 -26.68 2.40 -8.07
CA GLY A 165 -26.20 1.89 -6.78
C GLY A 165 -24.97 0.98 -6.88
N ALA A 166 -24.27 0.97 -8.02
CA ALA A 166 -23.05 0.19 -8.16
C ALA A 166 -21.86 0.95 -7.55
N VAL A 167 -21.07 0.26 -6.72
CA VAL A 167 -19.89 0.84 -6.05
C VAL A 167 -18.64 0.54 -6.87
N LEU A 168 -17.91 1.60 -7.22
CA LEU A 168 -16.60 1.55 -7.87
C LEU A 168 -15.55 1.96 -6.85
N GLU A 169 -14.59 1.07 -6.58
CA GLU A 169 -13.52 1.33 -5.61
C GLU A 169 -12.20 1.65 -6.30
N PHE A 170 -11.45 2.54 -5.65
CA PHE A 170 -10.12 2.96 -6.05
C PHE A 170 -9.17 2.78 -4.86
N GLU A 171 -7.90 2.50 -5.17
CA GLU A 171 -6.83 2.44 -4.18
C GLU A 171 -5.60 3.15 -4.74
N GLY A 172 -5.06 4.13 -4.04
CA GLY A 172 -3.86 4.87 -4.42
C GLY A 172 -2.69 4.57 -3.49
N ASP A 173 -1.48 4.44 -4.03
CA ASP A 173 -0.25 4.53 -3.24
C ASP A 173 0.07 6.02 -3.02
N VAL A 174 0.19 6.43 -1.75
CA VAL A 174 0.38 7.83 -1.35
C VAL A 174 1.80 8.06 -0.84
N GLU A 175 2.49 9.04 -1.44
CA GLU A 175 3.81 9.51 -1.02
C GLU A 175 3.73 10.45 0.19
N ASP A 176 4.89 10.76 0.78
CA ASP A 176 5.04 11.64 1.94
C ASP A 176 4.57 13.08 1.68
N ASP A 177 4.60 13.54 0.43
CA ASP A 177 4.07 14.85 0.01
C ASP A 177 2.53 14.85 -0.22
N GLY A 178 1.88 13.69 -0.03
CA GLY A 178 0.45 13.46 -0.23
C GLY A 178 0.03 13.19 -1.68
N ALA A 179 0.97 13.08 -2.63
CA ALA A 179 0.65 12.70 -4.00
C ALA A 179 0.28 11.22 -4.11
N CYS A 180 -0.75 10.94 -4.91
CA CYS A 180 -1.06 9.58 -5.34
C CYS A 180 -0.24 9.26 -6.59
N ILE A 181 0.78 8.41 -6.45
CA ILE A 181 1.71 8.07 -7.54
C ILE A 181 1.24 6.89 -8.39
N ASN A 182 0.43 6.02 -7.79
CA ASN A 182 -0.07 4.83 -8.46
C ASN A 182 -1.51 4.57 -8.04
N LEU A 183 -2.44 4.97 -8.91
CA LEU A 183 -3.86 4.75 -8.71
C LEU A 183 -4.31 3.43 -9.33
N ARG A 184 -4.90 2.58 -8.51
CA ARG A 184 -5.57 1.33 -8.89
C ARG A 184 -7.07 1.59 -9.04
N THR A 185 -7.64 1.02 -10.08
CA THR A 185 -9.02 1.23 -10.52
C THR A 185 -9.92 0.05 -10.11
N PRO A 186 -11.24 0.14 -10.34
CA PRO A 186 -12.15 -1.00 -10.19
C PRO A 186 -11.75 -2.25 -11.00
N TYR A 187 -11.04 -2.07 -12.12
CA TYR A 187 -10.50 -3.18 -12.91
C TYR A 187 -9.36 -3.89 -12.20
N ASP A 188 -8.52 -3.15 -11.47
CA ASP A 188 -7.44 -3.68 -10.64
C ASP A 188 -7.98 -4.44 -9.43
N LYS A 189 -9.02 -3.91 -8.78
CA LYS A 189 -9.74 -4.64 -7.72
C LYS A 189 -10.24 -5.98 -8.22
N ARG A 190 -10.94 -6.00 -9.37
CA ARG A 190 -11.44 -7.23 -10.00
C ARG A 190 -10.31 -8.22 -10.29
N ALA A 191 -9.15 -7.71 -10.71
CA ALA A 191 -7.97 -8.52 -11.00
C ALA A 191 -7.16 -8.91 -9.73
N LYS A 192 -7.67 -8.59 -8.52
CA LYS A 192 -7.00 -8.83 -7.24
C LYS A 192 -5.63 -8.15 -7.13
N ARG A 193 -5.52 -6.94 -7.69
CA ARG A 193 -4.29 -6.12 -7.66
C ARG A 193 -4.30 -5.03 -6.59
N PHE A 194 -5.36 -4.94 -5.80
CA PHE A 194 -5.34 -4.13 -4.58
C PHE A 194 -4.37 -4.74 -3.58
N THR A 195 -3.80 -3.88 -2.75
CA THR A 195 -2.82 -4.26 -1.73
C THR A 195 -3.47 -5.22 -0.73
N ASP A 196 -2.90 -6.42 -0.61
CA ASP A 196 -3.34 -7.42 0.36
C ASP A 196 -2.71 -7.12 1.73
N LEU A 197 -3.55 -6.68 2.66
CA LEU A 197 -3.14 -6.32 4.02
C LEU A 197 -3.25 -7.48 5.02
N SER A 198 -3.61 -8.70 4.57
CA SER A 198 -3.87 -9.84 5.47
C SER A 198 -2.66 -10.27 6.30
N ARG A 199 -1.44 -9.96 5.85
CA ARG A 199 -0.18 -10.20 6.56
C ARG A 199 0.60 -8.91 6.81
N CYS A 200 -0.12 -7.84 7.17
CA CYS A 200 0.48 -6.56 7.52
C CYS A 200 0.08 -6.13 8.92
N LEU A 201 0.99 -5.45 9.61
CA LEU A 201 0.61 -4.52 10.66
C LEU A 201 0.02 -3.28 9.99
N THR A 202 -1.13 -2.79 10.46
CA THR A 202 -1.83 -1.66 9.84
C THR A 202 -2.18 -0.59 10.85
N SER A 203 -2.07 0.67 10.44
CA SER A 203 -2.44 1.86 11.20
C SER A 203 -3.33 2.74 10.32
N GLY A 204 -4.55 3.05 10.77
CA GLY A 204 -5.53 3.83 10.00
C GLY A 204 -5.86 5.16 10.67
N TRP A 205 -6.17 6.18 9.87
CA TRP A 205 -6.67 7.47 10.32
C TRP A 205 -7.56 8.13 9.26
#